data_AF-A0A2I0WBE7-F1
#
_entry.id   AF-A0A2I0WBE7-F1
#
_cell.length_a   1.000
_cell.length_b   1.000
_cell.length_c   1.000
_cell.angle_alpha   90.00
_cell.angle_beta   90.00
_cell.angle_gamma   90.00
#
_symmetry.space_group_name_H-M   'P 1'
#
loop_
_entity.id
_entity.type
_entity.pdbx_description
1 polymer ?
#
loop_
_entity_poly.entity_id
_entity_poly.type
_entity_poly.pdbx_seq_one_letter_code
_entity_poly.pdbx_strand_id
1 'polypeptide(L)'
;MDLIILDNQIENFIVDMRSNDAFMNLKGLGELAQKLVETRKHDIFTLVFSLIKLAVILPIATTTVERAFSAMKIIKNRLRNRMGDSWMNDYLLILKKIFLVVLTMT
;
A
#
# COMPACT_ATOMS: atom_id res chain seq x y z
N MET A 1 -16.80 15.07 -16.04
CA MET A 1 -17.42 13.78 -16.42
C MET A 1 -17.01 12.70 -15.41
N ASP A 2 -15.71 12.42 -15.24
CA ASP A 2 -15.25 11.32 -14.37
C ASP A 2 -15.62 11.45 -12.88
N LEU A 3 -15.64 12.67 -12.33
CA LEU A 3 -16.06 12.92 -10.94
C LEU A 3 -17.54 12.57 -10.70
N ILE A 4 -18.41 12.80 -11.69
CA ILE A 4 -19.86 12.50 -11.57
C ILE A 4 -20.10 10.99 -11.64
N ILE A 5 -19.33 10.29 -12.49
CA ILE A 5 -19.38 8.83 -12.60
C ILE A 5 -18.88 8.20 -11.30
N LEU A 6 -17.80 8.74 -10.72
CA LEU A 6 -17.27 8.29 -9.44
C LEU A 6 -18.30 8.49 -8.31
N ASP A 7 -18.94 9.65 -8.25
CA ASP A 7 -19.94 9.98 -7.23
C ASP A 7 -21.12 8.99 -7.27
N ASN A 8 -21.67 8.76 -8.47
CA ASN A 8 -22.71 7.74 -8.69
C ASN A 8 -22.23 6.32 -8.34
N GLN A 9 -20.98 5.96 -8.67
CA GLN A 9 -20.43 4.65 -8.30
C GLN A 9 -20.29 4.51 -6.79
N ILE A 10 -19.90 5.57 -6.07
CA ILE A 10 -19.77 5.57 -4.62
C ILE A 10 -21.14 5.44 -3.95
N GLU A 11 -22.15 6.17 -4.40
CA GLU A 11 -23.50 6.06 -3.84
C GLU A 11 -24.06 4.64 -4.01
N ASN A 12 -23.98 4.09 -5.23
CA ASN A 12 -24.41 2.73 -5.51
C ASN A 12 -23.63 1.69 -4.71
N PHE A 13 -22.32 1.89 -4.56
CA PHE A 13 -21.47 1.04 -3.74
C PHE A 13 -21.92 1.06 -2.27
N ILE A 14 -22.19 2.22 -1.69
CA ILE A 14 -22.61 2.34 -0.28
C ILE A 14 -23.93 1.60 -0.05
N VAL A 15 -24.90 1.73 -0.96
CA VAL A 15 -26.19 1.04 -0.87
C VAL A 15 -26.01 -0.48 -0.98
N ASP A 16 -25.20 -0.94 -1.94
CA ASP A 16 -24.91 -2.36 -2.14
C ASP A 16 -24.11 -2.98 -0.98
N MET A 17 -23.19 -2.23 -0.36
CA MET A 17 -22.45 -2.68 0.83
C MET A 17 -23.37 -2.78 2.06
N ARG A 18 -24.25 -1.80 2.27
CA ARG A 18 -25.16 -1.79 3.43
C ARG A 18 -26.26 -2.84 3.37
N SER A 19 -26.66 -3.23 2.16
CA SER A 19 -27.69 -4.24 1.93
C SER A 19 -27.16 -5.68 1.97
N ASN A 20 -25.83 -5.86 2.03
CA ASN A 20 -25.21 -7.16 1.97
C ASN A 20 -24.49 -7.51 3.29
N ASP A 21 -25.05 -8.47 4.01
CA ASP A 21 -24.51 -8.95 5.29
C ASP A 21 -23.07 -9.50 5.18
N ALA A 22 -22.60 -9.89 3.99
CA ALA A 22 -21.23 -10.35 3.79
C ALA A 22 -20.17 -9.24 4.00
N PHE A 23 -20.59 -7.98 4.00
CA PHE A 23 -19.75 -6.81 4.28
C PHE A 23 -19.95 -6.26 5.69
N MET A 24 -20.82 -6.88 6.50
CA MET A 24 -20.95 -6.55 7.91
C MET A 24 -19.71 -7.02 8.68
N ASN A 25 -19.30 -6.23 9.68
CA ASN A 25 -18.19 -6.54 10.60
C ASN A 25 -16.77 -6.59 9.98
N LEU A 26 -16.53 -5.94 8.84
CA LEU A 26 -15.17 -5.77 8.32
C LEU A 26 -14.35 -4.84 9.23
N LYS A 27 -13.15 -5.30 9.61
CA LYS A 27 -12.27 -4.60 10.57
C LYS A 27 -11.32 -3.60 9.91
N GLY A 28 -11.21 -3.60 8.59
CA GLY A 28 -10.34 -2.67 7.87
C GLY A 28 -10.44 -2.72 6.35
N LEU A 29 -9.73 -1.80 5.69
CA LEU A 29 -9.70 -1.66 4.23
C LEU A 29 -9.12 -2.87 3.51
N GLY A 30 -8.19 -3.60 4.14
CA GLY A 30 -7.65 -4.84 3.57
C GLY A 30 -8.70 -5.95 3.45
N GLU A 31 -9.50 -6.16 4.51
CA GLU A 31 -10.61 -7.13 4.50
C GLU A 31 -11.71 -6.73 3.52
N LEU A 32 -12.00 -5.42 3.41
CA LEU A 32 -12.91 -4.88 2.40
C LEU A 32 -12.41 -5.17 0.98
N ALA A 33 -11.14 -4.87 0.69
CA ALA A 33 -10.55 -5.12 -0.63
C ALA A 33 -10.63 -6.62 -0.99
N GLN A 34 -10.31 -7.50 -0.05
CA GLN A 34 -10.41 -8.95 -0.24
C GLN A 34 -11.84 -9.38 -0.54
N LYS A 35 -12.82 -8.92 0.25
CA LYS A 35 -14.24 -9.26 0.04
C LYS A 35 -14.80 -8.77 -1.29
N LEU A 36 -14.34 -7.63 -1.79
CA LEU A 36 -14.74 -7.13 -3.11
C LEU A 36 -14.20 -7.98 -4.26
N VAL A 37 -13.04 -8.63 -4.07
CA VAL A 37 -12.50 -9.60 -5.03
C VAL A 37 -13.30 -10.90 -4.98
N GLU A 38 -13.55 -11.43 -3.79
CA GLU A 38 -14.32 -12.67 -3.58
C GLU A 38 -15.73 -12.58 -4.17
N THR A 39 -16.40 -11.44 -4.00
CA THR A 39 -17.75 -11.19 -4.52
C THR A 39 -17.77 -10.71 -5.97
N ARG A 40 -16.61 -10.59 -6.62
CA ARG A 40 -16.42 -10.04 -7.99
C ARG A 40 -16.96 -8.62 -8.18
N LYS A 41 -17.19 -7.89 -7.09
CA LYS A 41 -17.67 -6.49 -7.12
C LYS A 41 -16.60 -5.49 -7.56
N HIS A 42 -15.34 -5.88 -7.55
CA HIS A 42 -14.23 -5.07 -8.07
C HIS A 42 -14.35 -4.73 -9.57
N ASP A 43 -15.00 -5.58 -10.37
CA ASP A 43 -15.26 -5.32 -11.79
C ASP A 43 -16.40 -4.31 -12.00
N ILE A 44 -17.36 -4.28 -11.08
CA ILE A 44 -18.54 -3.41 -11.13
C ILE A 44 -18.18 -2.00 -10.63
N PHE A 45 -17.41 -1.94 -9.54
CA PHE A 45 -17.01 -0.71 -8.88
C PHE A 45 -15.52 -0.42 -9.07
N THR A 46 -15.04 -0.44 -10.31
CA THR A 46 -13.62 -0.34 -10.65
C THR A 46 -12.94 0.91 -10.07
N LEU A 47 -13.63 2.07 -10.09
CA LEU A 47 -13.05 3.32 -9.57
C LEU A 47 -12.96 3.28 -8.04
N VAL A 48 -14.03 2.82 -7.37
CA VAL A 48 -14.05 2.65 -5.90
C VAL A 48 -13.00 1.65 -5.45
N PHE A 49 -12.88 0.51 -6.14
CA PHE A 49 -11.87 -0.49 -5.84
C PHE A 49 -10.45 0.05 -6.03
N SER A 50 -10.22 0.88 -7.06
CA SER A 50 -8.92 1.54 -7.27
C SER A 50 -8.59 2.50 -6.12
N LEU A 51 -9.57 3.25 -5.61
CA LEU A 51 -9.37 4.13 -4.44
C LEU A 51 -9.05 3.33 -3.18
N ILE A 52 -9.77 2.23 -2.91
CA ILE A 52 -9.50 1.35 -1.78
C ILE A 52 -8.09 0.76 -1.89
N LYS A 53 -7.69 0.31 -3.09
CA LYS A 53 -6.35 -0.23 -3.36
C LYS A 53 -5.26 0.81 -3.08
N LEU A 54 -5.45 2.05 -3.54
CA LEU A 54 -4.54 3.15 -3.24
C LEU A 54 -4.47 3.43 -1.74
N ALA A 55 -5.62 3.45 -1.04
CA ALA A 55 -5.68 3.68 0.40
C ALA A 55 -4.99 2.56 1.21
N VAL A 56 -4.96 1.32 0.72
CA VAL A 56 -4.21 0.21 1.33
C VAL A 56 -2.70 0.31 1.03
N ILE A 57 -2.32 0.69 -0.19
CA ILE A 57 -0.90 0.78 -0.62
C ILE A 57 -0.20 2.00 -0.02
N LEU A 58 -0.90 3.14 0.09
CA LEU A 58 -0.32 4.39 0.57
C LEU A 58 0.36 4.28 1.94
N PRO A 59 -0.24 3.70 2.99
CA PRO A 59 0.43 3.52 4.27
C PRO A 59 1.63 2.55 4.18
N ILE A 60 1.54 1.51 3.35
CA ILE A 60 2.65 0.58 3.10
C ILE A 60 3.84 1.31 2.47
N ALA A 61 3.57 2.17 1.48
CA ALA A 61 4.58 3.00 0.83
C ALA A 61 5.19 4.00 1.82
N THR A 62 4.38 4.71 2.62
CA THR A 62 4.85 5.68 3.60
C THR A 62 5.75 5.03 4.65
N THR A 63 5.32 3.94 5.29
CA THR A 63 6.15 3.22 6.28
C THR A 63 7.45 2.71 5.67
N THR A 64 7.43 2.31 4.40
CA THR A 64 8.64 1.85 3.68
C THR A 64 9.62 3.00 3.47
N VAL A 65 9.14 4.15 3.01
CA VAL A 65 9.99 5.34 2.83
C VAL A 65 10.58 5.76 4.18
N GLU A 66 9.77 5.83 5.24
CA GLU A 66 10.25 6.15 6.59
C GLU A 66 11.32 5.17 7.09
N ARG A 67 11.12 3.86 6.88
CA ARG A 67 12.11 2.82 7.22
C ARG A 67 13.40 2.98 6.41
N ALA A 68 13.31 3.25 5.11
CA ALA A 68 14.47 3.48 4.26
C ALA A 68 15.26 4.73 4.69
N PHE A 69 14.55 5.83 4.99
CA PHE A 69 15.15 7.05 5.52
C PHE A 69 15.80 6.83 6.90
N SER A 70 15.16 6.05 7.78
CA SER A 70 15.72 5.72 9.09
C SER A 70 17.00 4.88 8.97
N ALA A 71 17.00 3.86 8.13
CA ALA A 71 18.20 3.09 7.82
C ALA A 71 19.32 3.98 7.27
N MET A 72 18.99 4.89 6.35
CA MET A 72 19.94 5.87 5.81
C MET A 72 20.54 6.77 6.89
N LYS A 73 19.72 7.23 7.84
CA LYS A 73 20.19 8.03 8.97
C LYS A 73 21.15 7.24 9.88
N ILE A 74 20.82 5.99 10.19
CA ILE A 74 21.67 5.10 11.00
C ILE A 74 23.02 4.86 10.33
N ILE A 75 23.02 4.55 9.03
CA ILE A 75 24.26 4.29 8.32
C ILE A 75 25.07 5.57 8.09
N LYS A 76 24.44 6.70 7.74
CA LYS A 76 25.15 8.00 7.68
C LYS A 76 25.87 8.30 8.99
N ASN A 77 25.22 8.03 10.12
CA ASN A 77 25.82 8.22 11.44
C ASN A 77 26.97 7.25 11.73
N ARG A 78 26.85 5.97 11.30
CA ARG A 78 27.92 4.97 11.43
C ARG A 78 29.12 5.24 10.51
N LEU A 79 28.89 5.68 9.28
CA LEU A 79 29.91 6.03 8.29
C LEU A 79 30.74 7.23 8.72
N ARG A 80 30.09 8.26 9.30
CA ARG A 80 30.81 9.39 9.90
C ARG A 80 31.80 8.94 11.00
N ASN A 81 31.54 7.79 11.62
CA ASN A 81 32.37 7.22 12.68
C ASN A 81 33.40 6.18 12.20
N ARG A 82 33.34 5.68 10.96
CA ARG A 82 34.28 4.69 10.38
C ARG A 82 34.25 4.80 8.86
N MET A 83 35.33 5.18 8.17
CA MET A 83 35.28 5.25 6.69
C MET A 83 36.41 4.47 6.01
N GLY A 84 36.02 3.60 5.06
CA GLY A 84 36.82 2.87 4.07
C GLY A 84 35.91 2.25 2.99
N ASP A 85 36.36 2.21 1.73
CA ASP A 85 35.52 2.07 0.51
C ASP A 85 34.71 0.77 0.37
N SER A 86 35.11 -0.31 1.04
CA SER A 86 34.40 -1.61 1.05
C SER A 86 32.94 -1.52 1.51
N TRP A 87 32.61 -0.51 2.32
CA TRP A 87 31.31 -0.39 3.00
C TRP A 87 30.22 0.18 2.08
N MET A 88 30.60 0.86 0.99
CA MET A 88 29.67 1.46 0.04
C MET A 88 28.97 0.41 -0.83
N ASN A 89 29.65 -0.72 -1.11
CA ASN A 89 29.10 -1.82 -1.89
C ASN A 89 28.07 -2.64 -1.10
N ASP A 90 28.35 -2.95 0.17
CA ASP A 90 27.40 -3.59 1.09
C ASP A 90 26.13 -2.75 1.28
N TYR A 91 26.26 -1.43 1.15
CA TYR A 91 25.14 -0.51 1.31
C TYR A 91 24.16 -0.51 0.14
N LEU A 92 24.69 -0.52 -1.09
CA LEU A 92 23.90 -0.72 -2.30
C LEU A 92 23.20 -2.08 -2.26
N LEU A 93 23.84 -3.12 -1.72
CA LEU A 93 23.22 -4.43 -1.51
C LEU A 93 22.05 -4.39 -0.53
N ILE A 94 22.16 -3.70 0.61
CA ILE A 94 21.09 -3.59 1.61
C ILE A 94 19.90 -2.78 1.07
N LEU A 95 20.15 -1.64 0.43
CA LEU A 95 19.11 -0.83 -0.20
C LEU A 95 18.37 -1.63 -1.28
N LYS A 96 19.12 -2.34 -2.13
CA LYS A 96 18.57 -3.21 -3.17
C LYS A 96 17.78 -4.38 -2.55
N LYS A 97 18.21 -4.92 -1.39
CA LYS A 97 17.46 -5.95 -0.64
C LYS A 97 16.15 -5.44 -0.08
N ILE A 98 16.13 -4.25 0.52
CA ILE A 98 14.91 -3.64 1.05
C ILE A 98 13.92 -3.40 -0.08
N PHE A 99 14.38 -2.87 -1.21
CA PHE A 99 13.54 -2.64 -2.39
C PHE A 99 13.02 -3.96 -3.01
N LEU A 100 13.85 -4.99 -3.06
CA LEU A 100 13.47 -6.31 -3.59
C LEU A 100 12.42 -7.02 -2.70
N VAL A 101 12.59 -6.98 -1.38
CA VAL A 101 11.62 -7.55 -0.43
C VAL A 101 10.24 -6.90 -0.61
N VAL A 102 10.19 -5.59 -0.86
CA VAL A 102 8.94 -4.86 -1.11
C VAL A 102 8.27 -5.30 -2.41
N LEU A 103 9.04 -5.54 -3.48
CA LEU A 103 8.50 -6.00 -4.77
C LEU A 103 7.97 -7.45 -4.72
N THR A 104 8.52 -8.28 -3.83
CA THR A 104 8.14 -9.70 -3.68
C THR A 104 7.00 -9.94 -2.68
N MET A 105 6.62 -8.94 -1.89
CA MET A 105 5.51 -9.02 -0.91
C MET A 105 4.19 -8.37 -1.40
N THR A 106 4.13 -7.98 -2.68
CA THR A 106 2.90 -7.56 -3.39
C THR A 106 2.46 -8.67 -4.34
#